data_AF-A0A2E6RSJ2-F1
#
_entry.id   AF-A0A2E6RSJ2-F1
#
_cell.length_a   1.000
_cell.length_b   1.000
_cell.length_c   1.000
_cell.angle_alpha   90.00
_cell.angle_beta   90.00
_cell.angle_gamma   90.00
#
_symmetry.space_group_name_H-M   'P 1'
#
loop_
_entity.id
_entity.type
_entity.pdbx_description
1 polymer ?
#
loop_
_entity_poly.entity_id
_entity_poly.type
_entity_poly.pdbx_seq_one_letter_code
_entity_poly.pdbx_strand_id
1 'polypeptide(L)'
;MLLDNFTPFSAIVGGVLIGLSICILLFFNHKLAGISSVIGGLFKFNFDDKLWRIFFLFGMILGALIWFEFNESSIVTFDSNPWIILAGGLLTGFGTQLGSGCTSGHGVYGIAKFSIRSIVATFIFLFFGMLTVFIQRNLF
;
A
#
# COMPACT_ATOMS: atom_id res chain seq x y z
N MET A 1 -21.51 5.91 18.09
CA MET A 1 -21.16 4.88 17.09
C MET A 1 -19.88 5.29 16.36
N LEU A 2 -18.75 5.40 17.07
CA LEU A 2 -17.42 5.72 16.48
C LEU A 2 -16.28 4.88 17.10
N LEU A 3 -16.57 3.99 18.05
CA LEU A 3 -15.57 3.26 18.85
C LEU A 3 -15.79 1.74 18.91
N ASP A 4 -16.80 1.19 18.25
CA ASP A 4 -17.14 -0.24 18.36
C ASP A 4 -16.11 -1.17 17.68
N ASN A 5 -15.09 -0.61 17.00
CA ASN A 5 -14.02 -1.34 16.31
C ASN A 5 -12.61 -0.82 16.62
N PHE A 6 -12.39 -0.23 17.80
CA PHE A 6 -11.03 0.16 18.19
C PHE A 6 -10.25 -1.07 18.66
N THR A 7 -9.40 -1.62 17.80
CA THR A 7 -8.58 -2.82 18.03
C THR A 7 -7.09 -2.48 18.18
N PRO A 8 -6.69 -1.77 19.26
CA PRO A 8 -5.35 -1.19 19.38
C PRO A 8 -4.24 -2.25 19.36
N PHE A 9 -4.49 -3.40 19.97
CA PHE A 9 -3.52 -4.49 20.00
C PHE A 9 -3.24 -5.04 18.59
N SER A 10 -4.30 -5.31 17.81
CA SER A 10 -4.15 -5.77 16.43
C SER A 10 -3.43 -4.74 15.55
N ALA A 11 -3.76 -3.45 15.71
CA ALA A 11 -3.10 -2.37 14.98
C ALA A 11 -1.60 -2.26 15.31
N ILE A 12 -1.22 -2.38 16.59
CA ILE A 12 0.19 -2.35 17.00
C ILE A 12 0.93 -3.57 16.45
N VAL A 13 0.37 -4.77 16.58
CA VAL A 13 0.98 -6.00 16.05
C VAL A 13 1.17 -5.90 14.54
N GLY A 14 0.15 -5.47 13.80
CA GLY A 14 0.24 -5.24 12.37
C GLY A 14 1.31 -4.21 12.01
N GLY A 15 1.38 -3.08 12.73
CA GLY A 15 2.40 -2.06 12.53
C GLY A 15 3.83 -2.58 12.75
N VAL A 16 4.05 -3.36 13.82
CA VAL A 16 5.34 -4.00 14.11
C VAL A 16 5.72 -4.99 13.02
N LEU A 17 4.78 -5.82 12.55
CA LEU A 17 5.01 -6.79 11.47
C LEU A 17 5.38 -6.11 10.14
N ILE A 18 4.69 -5.04 9.78
CA ILE A 18 5.02 -4.25 8.58
C ILE A 18 6.42 -3.62 8.74
N GLY A 19 6.70 -3.01 9.88
CA GLY A 19 8.01 -2.41 10.17
C GLY A 19 9.14 -3.42 10.09
N LEU A 20 8.99 -4.59 10.73
CA LEU A 20 9.95 -5.69 10.67
C LEU A 20 10.17 -6.17 9.23
N SER A 21 9.10 -6.33 8.45
CA SER A 21 9.20 -6.75 7.05
C SER A 21 10.05 -5.79 6.22
N ILE A 22 9.90 -4.48 6.44
CA ILE A 22 10.67 -3.45 5.75
C ILE A 22 12.12 -3.44 6.22
N CYS A 23 12.38 -3.58 7.52
CA CYS A 23 13.73 -3.69 8.07
C CYS A 23 14.47 -4.90 7.50
N ILE A 24 13.81 -6.06 7.40
CA ILE A 24 14.37 -7.28 6.81
C ILE A 24 14.71 -7.02 5.33
N LEU A 25 13.78 -6.45 4.55
CA LEU A 25 14.04 -6.17 3.14
C LEU A 25 15.20 -5.17 2.94
N LEU A 26 15.29 -4.15 3.80
CA LEU A 26 16.38 -3.18 3.81
C LEU A 26 17.72 -3.81 4.18
N PHE A 27 17.73 -4.71 5.17
CA PHE A 27 18.95 -5.32 5.66
C PHE A 27 19.54 -6.32 4.66
N PHE A 28 18.70 -7.18 4.07
CA PHE A 28 19.16 -8.23 3.15
C PHE A 28 19.37 -7.73 1.72
N ASN A 29 18.47 -6.91 1.20
CA ASN A 29 18.51 -6.52 -0.21
C ASN A 29 18.99 -5.08 -0.42
N HIS A 30 19.13 -4.28 0.65
CA HIS A 30 19.37 -2.83 0.56
C HIS A 30 18.32 -2.09 -0.29
N LYS A 31 17.11 -2.65 -0.39
CA LYS A 31 16.00 -2.12 -1.19
C LYS A 31 14.91 -1.54 -0.30
N LEU A 32 14.23 -0.52 -0.82
CA LEU A 32 13.10 0.13 -0.17
C LEU A 32 11.80 -0.59 -0.53
N ALA A 33 10.94 -0.84 0.45
CA ALA A 33 9.60 -1.37 0.24
C ALA A 33 8.63 -0.25 -0.19
N GLY A 34 8.48 -0.06 -1.50
CA GLY A 34 7.41 0.77 -2.06
C GLY A 34 6.67 0.00 -3.14
N ILE A 35 5.37 -0.24 -2.99
CA ILE A 35 4.64 -1.13 -3.90
C ILE A 35 4.69 -0.60 -5.35
N SER A 36 4.45 0.70 -5.54
CA SER A 36 4.54 1.35 -6.86
C SER A 36 5.96 1.27 -7.44
N SER A 37 7.02 1.36 -6.61
CA SER A 37 8.40 1.22 -7.09
C SER A 37 8.78 -0.23 -7.36
N VAL A 38 8.21 -1.20 -6.63
CA VAL A 38 8.32 -2.65 -6.88
C VAL A 38 7.73 -2.98 -8.24
N ILE A 39 6.49 -2.56 -8.48
CA ILE A 39 5.79 -2.80 -9.75
C ILE A 39 6.51 -2.09 -10.90
N GLY A 40 6.84 -0.80 -10.78
CA GLY A 40 7.55 -0.06 -11.82
C GLY A 40 8.95 -0.62 -12.12
N GLY A 41 9.61 -1.23 -11.13
CA GLY A 41 10.90 -1.87 -11.30
C GLY A 41 10.87 -3.18 -12.10
N LEU A 42 9.72 -3.86 -12.22
CA LEU A 42 9.59 -5.07 -13.04
C LEU A 42 9.82 -4.80 -14.54
N PHE A 43 9.59 -3.56 -14.98
CA PHE A 43 9.79 -3.15 -16.36
C PHE A 43 11.26 -2.86 -16.70
N LYS A 44 12.17 -2.83 -15.73
CA LYS A 44 13.61 -2.60 -15.97
C LYS A 44 14.30 -3.88 -16.41
N PHE A 45 15.30 -3.81 -17.30
CA PHE A 45 15.95 -4.98 -17.93
C PHE A 45 16.91 -5.80 -17.04
N ASN A 46 16.99 -5.57 -15.72
CA ASN A 46 17.93 -6.29 -14.85
C ASN A 46 17.27 -7.51 -14.18
N PHE A 47 17.77 -8.73 -14.44
CA PHE A 47 17.19 -9.98 -13.95
C PHE A 47 17.22 -10.12 -12.42
N ASP A 48 18.35 -9.84 -11.77
CA ASP A 48 18.46 -9.94 -10.31
C ASP A 48 17.54 -8.93 -9.60
N ASP A 49 17.40 -7.73 -10.18
CA ASP A 49 16.48 -6.72 -9.62
C ASP A 49 15.01 -7.09 -9.86
N LYS A 50 14.68 -7.88 -10.89
CA LYS A 50 13.31 -8.39 -11.09
C LYS A 50 12.98 -9.51 -10.09
N LEU A 51 13.92 -10.41 -9.84
CA LEU A 51 13.65 -11.63 -9.08
C LEU A 51 13.14 -11.31 -7.66
N TRP A 52 13.81 -10.42 -6.92
CA TRP A 52 13.37 -10.04 -5.57
C TRP A 52 12.00 -9.33 -5.57
N ARG A 53 11.70 -8.53 -6.61
CA ARG A 53 10.43 -7.83 -6.77
C ARG A 53 9.28 -8.81 -6.98
N ILE A 54 9.51 -9.83 -7.81
CA ILE A 54 8.55 -10.91 -8.05
C ILE A 54 8.31 -11.68 -6.75
N PHE A 55 9.36 -12.10 -6.03
CA PHE A 55 9.21 -12.78 -4.75
C PHE A 55 8.47 -11.92 -3.71
N PHE A 56 8.74 -10.61 -3.67
CA PHE A 56 8.03 -9.70 -2.77
C PHE A 56 6.53 -9.59 -3.11
N LEU A 57 6.18 -9.40 -4.38
CA LEU A 57 4.78 -9.35 -4.82
C LEU A 57 4.07 -10.67 -4.57
N PHE A 58 4.73 -11.79 -4.88
CA PHE A 58 4.20 -13.12 -4.66
C PHE A 58 3.96 -13.39 -3.17
N GLY A 59 4.91 -13.00 -2.30
CA GLY A 59 4.75 -13.07 -0.85
C GLY A 59 3.58 -12.26 -0.33
N MET A 60 3.34 -11.04 -0.85
CA MET A 60 2.15 -10.26 -0.49
C MET A 60 0.84 -10.93 -0.91
N ILE A 61 0.78 -11.49 -2.12
CA ILE A 61 -0.41 -12.20 -2.62
C ILE A 61 -0.65 -13.46 -1.78
N LEU A 62 0.38 -14.27 -1.54
CA LEU A 62 0.28 -15.47 -0.69
C LEU A 62 -0.14 -15.12 0.73
N GLY A 63 0.40 -14.06 1.32
CA GLY A 63 0.01 -13.61 2.65
C GLY A 63 -1.48 -13.27 2.74
N ALA A 64 -2.02 -12.59 1.72
CA ALA A 64 -3.45 -12.31 1.63
C ALA A 64 -4.29 -13.59 1.47
N LEU A 65 -3.87 -14.52 0.60
CA LEU A 65 -4.56 -15.79 0.38
C LEU A 65 -4.58 -16.67 1.64
N ILE A 66 -3.45 -16.78 2.34
CA ILE A 66 -3.37 -17.50 3.61
C ILE A 66 -4.31 -16.88 4.64
N TRP A 67 -4.36 -15.54 4.71
CA TRP A 67 -5.26 -14.84 5.63
C TRP A 67 -6.75 -15.11 5.36
N PHE A 68 -7.13 -15.28 4.09
CA PHE A 68 -8.51 -15.63 3.71
C PHE A 68 -8.95 -16.99 4.27
N GLU A 69 -8.05 -17.98 4.30
CA GLU A 69 -8.38 -19.32 4.83
C GLU A 69 -8.71 -19.29 6.33
N PHE A 70 -8.10 -18.37 7.08
CA PHE A 70 -8.36 -18.20 8.51
C PHE A 70 -9.60 -17.35 8.83
N ASN A 71 -10.19 -16.67 7.84
CA ASN A 71 -11.35 -15.79 8.03
C ASN A 71 -12.45 -16.09 7.00
N GLU A 72 -13.28 -17.09 7.31
CA GLU A 72 -14.42 -17.56 6.51
C GLU A 72 -15.43 -16.47 6.10
N SER A 73 -15.44 -15.31 6.76
CA SER A 73 -16.40 -14.21 6.56
C SER A 73 -15.98 -13.13 5.55
N SER A 74 -14.87 -13.30 4.84
CA SER A 74 -14.25 -12.22 4.05
C SER A 74 -14.55 -12.28 2.55
N ILE A 75 -15.74 -12.70 2.13
CA ILE A 75 -16.12 -12.53 0.72
C ILE A 75 -16.37 -11.03 0.49
N VAL A 76 -15.35 -10.32 0.02
CA VAL A 76 -15.46 -8.90 -0.33
C VAL A 76 -16.32 -8.79 -1.58
N THR A 77 -17.62 -8.55 -1.40
CA THR A 77 -18.51 -8.23 -2.51
C THR A 77 -18.29 -6.78 -2.93
N PHE A 78 -17.73 -6.60 -4.12
CA PHE A 78 -17.60 -5.28 -4.73
C PHE A 78 -18.92 -4.90 -5.40
N ASP A 79 -19.81 -4.20 -4.69
CA ASP A 79 -21.02 -3.59 -5.27
C ASP A 79 -20.70 -2.33 -6.13
N SER A 80 -19.43 -2.13 -6.47
CA SER A 80 -18.94 -0.97 -7.19
C SER A 80 -18.85 -1.26 -8.70
N ASN A 81 -19.17 -0.25 -9.51
CA ASN A 81 -19.02 -0.34 -10.96
C ASN A 81 -17.54 -0.63 -11.32
N PRO A 82 -17.24 -1.74 -12.04
CA PRO A 82 -15.87 -2.15 -12.37
C PRO A 82 -15.09 -1.08 -13.14
N TRP A 83 -15.78 -0.22 -13.92
CA TRP A 83 -15.15 0.88 -14.62
C TRP A 83 -14.58 1.94 -13.68
N ILE A 84 -15.24 2.19 -12.54
CA ILE A 84 -14.76 3.13 -11.52
C ILE A 84 -13.51 2.56 -10.84
N ILE A 85 -13.49 1.27 -10.55
CA ILE A 85 -12.32 0.59 -9.97
C ILE A 85 -11.13 0.68 -10.93
N LEU A 86 -11.34 0.38 -12.21
CA LEU A 86 -10.30 0.46 -13.24
C LEU A 86 -9.75 1.88 -13.38
N ALA A 87 -10.64 2.88 -13.50
CA ALA A 87 -10.26 4.28 -13.62
C ALA A 87 -9.51 4.77 -12.37
N GLY A 88 -10.01 4.44 -11.17
CA GLY A 88 -9.37 4.78 -9.90
C GLY A 88 -7.99 4.15 -9.76
N GLY A 89 -7.84 2.88 -10.16
CA GLY A 89 -6.55 2.19 -10.17
C GLY A 89 -5.54 2.85 -11.12
N LEU A 90 -5.95 3.19 -12.34
CA LEU A 90 -5.09 3.87 -13.32
C LEU A 90 -4.67 5.27 -12.84
N LEU A 91 -5.62 6.08 -12.36
CA LEU A 91 -5.36 7.41 -11.83
C LEU A 91 -4.42 7.36 -10.62
N THR A 92 -4.64 6.42 -9.71
CA THR A 92 -3.77 6.20 -8.55
C THR A 92 -2.38 5.76 -8.99
N GLY A 93 -2.28 4.82 -9.93
CA GLY A 93 -1.02 4.37 -10.51
C GLY A 93 -0.21 5.54 -11.09
N PHE A 94 -0.84 6.32 -11.97
CA PHE A 94 -0.25 7.50 -12.58
C PHE A 94 0.17 8.55 -11.53
N GLY A 95 -0.70 8.84 -10.56
CA GLY A 95 -0.42 9.78 -9.48
C GLY A 95 0.76 9.36 -8.61
N THR A 96 0.89 8.07 -8.26
CA THR A 96 2.06 7.58 -7.50
C THR A 96 3.35 7.67 -8.30
N GLN A 97 3.29 7.51 -9.63
CA GLN A 97 4.47 7.69 -10.48
C GLN A 97 4.90 9.17 -10.53
N LEU A 98 3.95 10.11 -10.68
CA LEU A 98 4.23 11.55 -10.62
C LEU A 98 4.75 11.99 -9.26
N GLY A 99 4.19 11.43 -8.18
CA GLY A 99 4.66 11.61 -6.81
C GLY A 99 6.01 10.96 -6.53
N SER A 100 6.63 10.27 -7.50
CA SER A 100 7.86 9.48 -7.35
C SER A 100 7.80 8.44 -6.22
N GLY A 101 6.60 7.92 -5.95
CA GLY A 101 6.34 6.89 -4.96
C GLY A 101 4.88 6.87 -4.52
N CYS A 102 4.52 5.81 -3.80
CA CYS A 102 3.19 5.60 -3.22
C CYS A 102 3.18 5.89 -1.72
N THR A 103 2.02 5.75 -1.09
CA THR A 103 1.83 5.90 0.36
C THR A 103 2.63 4.89 1.18
N SER A 104 2.82 3.65 0.70
CA SER A 104 3.67 2.69 1.42
C SER A 104 5.15 3.13 1.44
N GLY A 105 5.65 3.70 0.35
CA GLY A 105 7.02 4.20 0.26
C GLY A 105 7.24 5.52 1.02
N HIS A 106 6.37 6.52 0.81
CA HIS A 106 6.49 7.81 1.50
C HIS A 106 6.07 7.72 2.96
N GLY A 107 4.98 7.01 3.25
CA GLY A 107 4.41 6.90 4.59
C GLY A 107 5.23 6.00 5.50
N VAL A 108 5.50 4.75 5.10
CA VAL A 108 6.16 3.81 6.01
C VAL A 108 7.67 4.06 6.06
N TYR A 109 8.36 4.02 4.92
CA TYR A 109 9.81 4.23 4.90
C TYR A 109 10.20 5.73 4.95
N GLY A 110 9.52 6.57 4.18
CA GLY A 110 9.88 7.99 4.03
C GLY A 110 9.72 8.82 5.30
N ILE A 111 8.64 8.62 6.05
CA ILE A 111 8.43 9.29 7.35
C ILE A 111 9.42 8.75 8.40
N ALA A 112 9.73 7.45 8.39
CA ALA A 112 10.73 6.87 9.30
C ALA A 112 12.13 7.48 9.11
N LYS A 113 12.46 7.97 7.90
CA LYS A 113 13.69 8.73 7.61
C LYS A 113 13.57 10.24 7.92
N PHE A 114 12.49 10.70 8.54
CA PHE A 114 12.21 12.11 8.82
C PHE A 114 12.26 13.02 7.57
N SER A 115 11.88 12.49 6.40
CA SER A 115 11.84 13.27 5.16
C SER A 115 10.61 14.19 5.12
N ILE A 116 10.82 15.50 5.16
CA ILE A 116 9.75 16.51 5.03
C ILE A 116 8.94 16.30 3.75
N ARG A 117 9.64 16.03 2.63
CA ARG A 117 8.99 15.72 1.34
C ARG A 117 8.02 14.55 1.47
N SER A 118 8.40 13.50 2.21
CA SER A 118 7.57 12.31 2.38
C SER A 118 6.40 12.53 3.32
N ILE A 119 6.57 13.35 4.35
CA ILE A 119 5.49 13.76 5.24
C ILE A 119 4.44 14.53 4.44
N VAL A 120 4.86 15.54 3.67
CA VAL A 120 3.95 16.36 2.84
C VAL A 120 3.24 15.49 1.80
N ALA A 121 3.96 14.63 1.09
CA ALA A 121 3.35 13.72 0.11
C ALA A 121 2.30 12.81 0.73
N THR A 122 2.58 12.24 1.91
CA THR A 122 1.64 11.39 2.64
C THR A 122 0.38 12.14 3.04
N PHE A 123 0.52 13.38 3.55
CA PHE A 123 -0.63 14.22 3.89
C PHE A 123 -1.50 14.54 2.67
N ILE A 124 -0.89 14.86 1.53
CA ILE A 124 -1.62 15.15 0.29
C ILE A 124 -2.40 13.90 -0.17
N PHE A 125 -1.75 12.73 -0.22
CA PHE A 125 -2.43 11.49 -0.59
C PHE A 125 -3.62 11.17 0.33
N LEU A 126 -3.42 11.31 1.64
CA LEU A 126 -4.46 11.06 2.63
C LEU A 126 -5.62 12.07 2.47
N PHE A 127 -5.32 13.36 2.31
CA PHE A 127 -6.31 14.41 2.13
C PHE A 127 -7.19 14.19 0.90
N PHE A 128 -6.58 13.95 -0.26
CA PHE A 128 -7.33 13.70 -1.49
C PHE A 128 -8.08 12.36 -1.44
N GLY A 129 -7.55 11.35 -0.77
CA GLY A 129 -8.28 10.09 -0.51
C GLY A 129 -9.56 10.34 0.30
N MET A 130 -9.46 11.07 1.41
CA MET A 130 -10.61 11.46 2.22
C MET A 130 -11.61 12.31 1.44
N LEU A 131 -11.12 13.28 0.67
CA LEU A 131 -11.96 14.15 -0.16
C LEU A 131 -12.71 13.35 -1.23
N THR A 132 -12.05 12.39 -1.89
CA THR A 132 -12.66 11.53 -2.90
C THR A 132 -13.78 10.69 -2.30
N VAL A 133 -13.55 10.07 -1.14
CA VAL A 133 -14.57 9.30 -0.43
C VAL A 133 -15.73 10.20 0.02
N PHE A 134 -15.43 11.40 0.54
CA PHE A 134 -16.45 12.36 0.94
C PHE A 134 -17.33 12.76 -0.25
N ILE A 135 -16.74 13.06 -1.41
CA ILE A 135 -17.48 13.39 -2.62
C ILE A 135 -18.33 12.19 -3.06
N GLN A 136 -17.73 11.01 -3.16
CA GLN A 136 -18.42 9.82 -3.65
C GLN A 136 -19.60 9.40 -2.76
N ARG A 137 -19.52 9.64 -1.45
CA ARG A 137 -20.53 9.17 -0.50
C ARG A 137 -21.59 10.21 -0.14
N ASN A 138 -21.33 11.49 -0.39
CA ASN A 138 -22.25 12.58 -0.06
C ASN A 138 -22.90 13.23 -1.29
N LEU A 139 -22.28 13.14 -2.48
CA LEU A 139 -22.79 13.75 -3.72
C LEU A 139 -23.36 12.73 -4.72
N PHE A 140 -23.04 11.44 -4.56
CA PHE A 140 -23.51 10.33 -5.39
C PHE A 140 -24.10 9.23 -4.51
#